data_AF-A0A6C0CI86-F1
#
_entry.id   AF-A0A6C0CI86-F1
#
_cell.length_a   1.000
_cell.length_b   1.000
_cell.length_c   1.000
_cell.angle_alpha   90.00
_cell.angle_beta   90.00
_cell.angle_gamma   90.00
#
_symmetry.space_group_name_H-M   'P 1'
#
loop_
_entity.id
_entity.type
_entity.pdbx_description
1 polymer ?
#
loop_
_entity_poly.entity_id
_entity_poly.type
_entity_poly.pdbx_seq_one_letter_code
_entity_poly.pdbx_strand_id
1 'polypeptide(L)'
;MATSQQSNSPQYNTISPDYASSSSETPKIKINSQTPEFLEKLNEYYRLKQMYQANYNDKKKVIINNPELNIKQKKNKIQKIKKNCVSCKRPVGTIFESKDHFLYAYCGNKSNKCNLNIKINRGLFVPISELISVFQSGVDENKIKIIQSKLDLLFNFNSESEIITIFNSIKQELNNDLEALLEYRTKFIDITENISNKSIIQSKMIILYEQIDVIRDSITKFNETGEVQFIKDIIVNYKDQLIPLITTLRDLKYKYYTIEESSDTNKVSIYRLIKKQFTIQDLLVAFEEPKIDSFEFGEKAIPDIQDKSLDLSKLDSKKPILEDGEIEEQNTDKENFIVNGNDLMFNKKIIANKMDFQANKSLMESQEEISPVMAHNKGYKFEMLYIRPSHPILFAIDPDNGSIYLVDVAVKKQQQEQDSDDDDDTPPPPPRTESKENNEFPGTPSGTPPQIQIDRAKENNNSPKTPSTSPLNDDEMTIVYNSDETRNIGD
;
A
#
# COMPACT_ATOMS: atom_id res chain seq x y z
N MET A 1 33.16 61.53 37.57
CA MET A 1 34.35 60.65 37.58
C MET A 1 33.93 59.31 37.00
N ALA A 2 34.70 58.83 36.00
CA ALA A 2 34.87 57.47 35.45
C ALA A 2 33.95 56.35 35.98
N THR A 3 33.44 55.37 35.22
CA THR A 3 33.81 54.77 33.92
C THR A 3 32.76 53.70 33.61
N SER A 4 32.43 53.45 32.34
CA SER A 4 31.84 52.17 31.91
C SER A 4 32.55 51.68 30.65
N GLN A 5 33.08 50.46 30.75
CA GLN A 5 33.95 49.80 29.79
C GLN A 5 33.15 48.97 28.78
N GLN A 6 33.73 48.83 27.59
CA GLN A 6 33.31 48.01 26.46
C GLN A 6 33.39 46.51 26.79
N SER A 7 32.39 45.75 26.35
CA SER A 7 32.46 44.29 26.20
C SER A 7 32.59 43.92 24.72
N ASN A 8 33.69 43.24 24.39
CA ASN A 8 33.96 42.64 23.09
C ASN A 8 33.32 41.24 23.03
N SER A 9 32.45 40.98 22.05
CA SER A 9 31.94 39.65 21.70
C SER A 9 32.86 39.00 20.65
N PRO A 10 33.30 37.74 20.81
CA PRO A 10 34.08 37.03 19.79
C PRO A 10 33.19 36.52 18.66
N GLN A 11 33.59 36.83 17.42
CA GLN A 11 33.01 36.26 16.20
C GLN A 11 33.57 34.85 15.97
N TYR A 12 32.69 33.85 15.85
CA TYR A 12 33.05 32.53 15.35
C TYR A 12 32.63 32.40 13.88
N ASN A 13 33.63 32.18 13.02
CA ASN A 13 33.49 31.86 11.61
C ASN A 13 32.80 30.49 11.44
N THR A 14 31.67 30.47 10.75
CA THR A 14 31.04 29.25 10.25
C THR A 14 31.72 28.79 8.97
N ILE A 15 32.37 27.63 9.03
CA ILE A 15 32.86 26.90 7.86
C ILE A 15 31.73 25.96 7.42
N SER A 16 31.11 26.28 6.29
CA SER A 16 30.17 25.39 5.59
C SER A 16 30.93 24.25 4.91
N PRO A 17 30.54 22.97 5.09
CA PRO A 17 30.95 21.91 4.18
C PRO A 17 30.00 21.86 2.99
N ASP A 18 30.57 21.94 1.80
CA ASP A 18 29.90 21.84 0.49
C ASP A 18 29.15 20.50 0.34
N TYR A 19 27.81 20.58 0.27
CA TYR A 19 27.00 19.48 -0.25
C TYR A 19 27.02 19.53 -1.77
N ALA A 20 27.76 18.59 -2.37
CA ALA A 20 27.76 18.33 -3.79
C ALA A 20 26.34 18.02 -4.29
N SER A 21 25.95 18.72 -5.35
CA SER A 21 24.69 18.58 -6.07
C SER A 21 24.56 17.16 -6.66
N SER A 22 23.72 16.34 -6.04
CA SER A 22 23.29 15.03 -6.56
C SER A 22 22.00 15.22 -7.33
N SER A 23 22.07 14.96 -8.63
CA SER A 23 20.95 14.84 -9.57
C SER A 23 19.79 14.03 -8.98
N SER A 24 18.59 14.60 -9.08
CA SER A 24 17.32 14.04 -8.64
C SER A 24 16.97 12.74 -9.39
N GLU A 25 17.24 11.59 -8.77
CA GLU A 25 16.53 10.37 -9.08
C GLU A 25 15.21 10.37 -8.30
N THR A 26 14.09 10.32 -9.02
CA THR A 26 12.76 10.14 -8.42
C THR A 26 12.73 8.86 -7.58
N PRO A 27 12.18 8.89 -6.35
CA PRO A 27 12.13 7.72 -5.49
C PRO A 27 11.35 6.59 -6.16
N LYS A 28 12.01 5.44 -6.34
CA LYS A 28 11.39 4.21 -6.84
C LYS A 28 10.36 3.74 -5.82
N ILE A 29 9.09 3.94 -6.15
CA ILE A 29 7.94 3.33 -5.47
C ILE A 29 8.19 1.82 -5.46
N LYS A 30 8.28 1.20 -4.26
CA LYS A 30 8.26 -0.26 -4.14
C LYS A 30 6.84 -0.74 -4.45
N ILE A 31 6.58 -0.98 -5.74
CA ILE A 31 5.31 -1.51 -6.25
C ILE A 31 5.30 -3.03 -5.99
N ASN A 32 4.93 -3.44 -4.78
CA ASN A 32 4.68 -4.85 -4.48
C ASN A 32 3.24 -5.21 -4.87
N SER A 33 3.00 -5.36 -6.18
CA SER A 33 1.88 -6.15 -6.77
C SER A 33 1.89 -6.16 -8.30
N GLN A 34 2.80 -5.45 -8.97
CA GLN A 34 2.87 -5.40 -10.43
C GLN A 34 4.26 -5.82 -10.88
N THR A 35 4.34 -6.77 -11.81
CA THR A 35 5.62 -7.18 -12.39
C THR A 35 6.26 -5.97 -13.11
N PRO A 36 7.60 -5.82 -13.08
CA PRO A 36 8.28 -4.75 -13.82
C PRO A 36 7.86 -4.69 -15.30
N GLU A 37 7.59 -5.84 -15.89
CA GLU A 37 7.07 -5.98 -17.27
C GLU A 37 5.68 -5.35 -17.45
N PHE A 38 4.75 -5.59 -16.52
CA PHE A 38 3.40 -5.00 -16.59
C PHE A 38 3.46 -3.47 -16.61
N LEU A 39 4.25 -2.88 -15.71
CA LEU A 39 4.44 -1.44 -15.60
C LEU A 39 5.07 -0.85 -16.87
N GLU A 40 6.07 -1.53 -17.43
CA GLU A 40 6.70 -1.13 -18.68
C GLU A 40 5.68 -1.07 -19.83
N LYS A 41 4.88 -2.12 -20.02
CA LYS A 41 3.85 -2.16 -21.06
C LYS A 41 2.73 -1.13 -20.82
N LEU A 42 2.34 -0.92 -19.57
CA LEU A 42 1.34 0.09 -19.22
C LEU A 42 1.84 1.51 -19.53
N ASN A 43 3.09 1.82 -19.16
CA ASN A 43 3.74 3.09 -19.47
C ASN A 43 3.86 3.28 -20.98
N GLU A 44 4.23 2.23 -21.72
CA GLU A 44 4.33 2.27 -23.17
C GLU A 44 2.97 2.55 -23.83
N TYR A 45 1.89 1.93 -23.35
CA TYR A 45 0.54 2.24 -23.82
C TYR A 45 0.19 3.73 -23.65
N TYR A 46 0.44 4.30 -22.47
CA TYR A 46 0.17 5.71 -22.22
C TYR A 46 1.08 6.64 -23.03
N ARG A 47 2.35 6.27 -23.23
CA ARG A 47 3.28 6.98 -24.11
C ARG A 47 2.75 7.03 -25.54
N LEU A 48 2.34 5.89 -26.10
CA LEU A 48 1.76 5.81 -27.45
C LEU A 48 0.49 6.66 -27.58
N LYS A 49 -0.39 6.61 -26.57
CA LYS A 49 -1.61 7.42 -26.52
C LYS A 49 -1.30 8.92 -26.47
N GLN A 50 -0.36 9.33 -25.61
CA GLN A 50 0.06 10.72 -25.47
C GLN A 50 0.68 11.24 -26.76
N MET A 51 1.62 10.51 -27.36
CA MET A 51 2.23 10.88 -28.65
C MET A 51 1.18 11.03 -29.76
N TYR A 52 0.21 10.11 -29.83
CA TYR A 52 -0.87 10.17 -30.81
C TYR A 52 -1.76 11.41 -30.63
N GLN A 53 -2.11 11.74 -29.37
CA GLN A 53 -2.94 12.90 -29.04
C GLN A 53 -2.19 14.22 -29.21
N ALA A 54 -0.93 14.31 -28.80
CA ALA A 54 -0.08 15.49 -28.95
C ALA A 54 0.06 15.88 -30.43
N ASN A 55 0.42 14.92 -31.30
CA ASN A 55 0.54 15.15 -32.74
C ASN A 55 -0.74 15.72 -33.39
N TYR A 56 -1.91 15.30 -32.90
CA TYR A 56 -3.18 15.86 -33.35
C TYR A 56 -3.42 17.26 -32.79
N ASN A 57 -3.14 17.47 -31.50
CA ASN A 57 -3.33 18.73 -30.81
C ASN A 57 -2.41 19.83 -31.37
N ASP A 58 -1.18 19.52 -31.76
CA ASP A 58 -0.25 20.48 -32.36
C ASP A 58 -0.76 20.97 -33.72
N LYS A 59 -1.18 20.04 -34.59
CA LYS A 59 -1.84 20.38 -35.87
C LYS A 59 -3.11 21.19 -35.67
N LYS A 60 -3.90 20.85 -34.65
CA LYS A 60 -5.11 21.59 -34.28
C LYS A 60 -4.79 23.00 -33.78
N LYS A 61 -3.77 23.18 -32.93
CA LYS A 61 -3.32 24.48 -32.40
C LYS A 61 -2.90 25.42 -33.52
N VAL A 62 -2.14 24.94 -34.51
CA VAL A 62 -1.76 25.75 -35.70
C VAL A 62 -2.98 26.32 -36.43
N ILE A 63 -4.06 25.53 -36.56
CA ILE A 63 -5.30 25.98 -37.21
C ILE A 63 -6.09 26.94 -36.31
N ILE A 64 -6.16 26.67 -35.01
CA ILE A 64 -6.90 27.50 -34.04
C ILE A 64 -6.25 28.88 -33.89
N ASN A 65 -4.92 28.94 -33.85
CA ASN A 65 -4.17 30.17 -33.62
C ASN A 65 -3.98 31.00 -34.89
N ASN A 66 -4.40 30.51 -36.06
CA ASN A 66 -4.30 31.27 -37.30
C ASN A 66 -5.35 32.42 -37.30
N PRO A 67 -4.92 33.69 -37.36
CA PRO A 67 -5.82 34.85 -37.32
C PRO A 67 -6.60 35.08 -38.63
N GLU A 68 -6.13 34.53 -39.76
CA GLU A 68 -6.73 34.71 -41.09
C GLU A 68 -7.97 33.83 -41.32
N LEU A 69 -8.26 32.89 -40.42
CA LEU A 69 -9.36 31.94 -40.57
C LEU A 69 -10.54 32.30 -39.66
N ASN A 70 -11.74 32.37 -40.25
CA ASN A 70 -12.97 32.44 -39.48
C ASN A 70 -13.28 31.08 -38.82
N ILE A 71 -14.06 31.07 -37.75
CA ILE A 71 -14.48 29.91 -36.94
C ILE A 71 -14.97 28.74 -37.80
N LYS A 72 -15.80 29.02 -38.82
CA LYS A 72 -16.31 27.99 -39.76
C LYS A 72 -15.19 27.33 -40.57
N GLN A 73 -14.20 28.11 -41.02
CA GLN A 73 -13.05 27.62 -41.78
C GLN A 73 -12.10 26.82 -40.88
N LYS A 74 -11.90 27.25 -39.62
CA LYS A 74 -11.14 26.50 -38.61
C LYS A 74 -11.77 25.12 -38.36
N LYS A 75 -13.09 25.06 -38.13
CA LYS A 75 -13.82 23.79 -37.94
C LYS A 75 -13.63 22.84 -39.13
N ASN A 76 -13.78 23.35 -40.37
CA ASN A 76 -13.60 22.56 -41.58
C ASN A 76 -12.17 22.04 -41.76
N LYS A 77 -11.15 22.87 -41.46
CA LYS A 77 -9.74 22.44 -41.54
C LYS A 77 -9.39 21.41 -40.47
N ILE A 78 -9.91 21.56 -39.24
CA ILE A 78 -9.69 20.58 -38.16
C ILE A 78 -10.29 19.22 -38.51
N GLN A 79 -11.49 19.18 -39.10
CA GLN A 79 -12.13 17.92 -39.54
C GLN A 79 -11.32 17.19 -40.62
N LYS A 80 -10.54 17.92 -41.42
CA LYS A 80 -9.68 17.34 -42.47
C LYS A 80 -8.32 16.86 -41.96
N ILE A 81 -7.99 17.06 -40.67
CA ILE A 81 -6.73 16.55 -40.10
C ILE A 81 -6.77 15.03 -40.12
N LYS A 82 -5.94 14.43 -40.97
CA LYS A 82 -5.75 12.98 -41.00
C LYS A 82 -4.89 12.53 -39.83
N LYS A 83 -5.40 11.58 -39.05
CA LYS A 83 -4.65 10.91 -37.98
C LYS A 83 -4.07 9.61 -38.53
N ASN A 84 -2.78 9.39 -38.29
CA ASN A 84 -2.09 8.20 -38.75
C ASN A 84 -2.09 7.14 -37.64
N CYS A 85 -2.30 5.87 -37.98
CA CYS A 85 -2.19 4.78 -37.03
C CYS A 85 -0.78 4.72 -36.43
N VAL A 86 -0.67 4.46 -35.12
CA VAL A 86 0.61 4.46 -34.40
C VAL A 86 1.56 3.35 -34.86
N SER A 87 1.01 2.21 -35.29
CA SER A 87 1.76 1.07 -35.84
C SER A 87 1.98 1.25 -37.35
N CYS A 88 0.95 1.04 -38.19
CA CYS A 88 1.12 1.00 -39.65
C CYS A 88 1.20 2.36 -40.39
N LYS A 89 1.17 3.49 -39.67
CA LYS A 89 1.25 4.87 -40.20
C LYS A 89 0.20 5.29 -41.26
N ARG A 90 -0.70 4.39 -41.67
CA ARG A 90 -1.82 4.69 -42.60
C ARG A 90 -2.78 5.75 -42.01
N PRO A 91 -3.45 6.58 -42.83
CA PRO A 91 -4.35 7.64 -42.39
C PRO A 91 -5.73 7.11 -41.93
N VAL A 92 -5.72 6.02 -41.15
CA VAL A 92 -6.89 5.34 -40.59
C VAL A 92 -7.06 5.59 -39.09
N GLY A 93 -6.07 6.26 -38.48
CA GLY A 93 -6.01 6.51 -37.05
C GLY A 93 -5.76 5.27 -36.19
N THR A 94 -5.62 5.52 -34.89
CA THR A 94 -5.63 4.52 -33.82
C THR A 94 -6.83 4.78 -32.92
N ILE A 95 -7.48 3.70 -32.50
CA ILE A 95 -8.54 3.73 -31.49
C ILE A 95 -7.88 3.31 -30.17
N PHE A 96 -7.87 4.24 -29.21
CA PHE A 96 -7.49 3.98 -27.83
C PHE A 96 -8.77 4.00 -27.00
N GLU A 97 -9.05 2.93 -26.28
CA GLU A 97 -10.28 2.76 -25.50
C GLU A 97 -9.93 2.28 -24.09
N SER A 98 -10.68 2.80 -23.12
CA SER A 98 -10.62 2.35 -21.73
C SER A 98 -12.04 1.92 -21.39
N LYS A 99 -12.26 0.62 -21.30
CA LYS A 99 -13.56 0.04 -20.99
C LYS A 99 -13.41 -0.89 -19.80
N ASP A 100 -14.17 -0.62 -18.74
CA ASP A 100 -14.07 -1.31 -17.46
C ASP A 100 -12.61 -1.27 -16.94
N HIS A 101 -12.04 -2.42 -16.55
CA HIS A 101 -10.64 -2.52 -16.15
C HIS A 101 -9.66 -2.74 -17.33
N PHE A 102 -10.14 -2.80 -18.58
CA PHE A 102 -9.29 -3.03 -19.74
C PHE A 102 -8.89 -1.74 -20.49
N LEU A 103 -7.66 -1.74 -20.99
CA LEU A 103 -7.13 -0.78 -21.95
C LEU A 103 -6.95 -1.44 -23.30
N TYR A 104 -7.43 -0.79 -24.36
CA TYR A 104 -7.33 -1.30 -25.72
C TYR A 104 -6.62 -0.29 -26.63
N ALA A 105 -5.76 -0.78 -27.52
CA ALA A 105 -5.36 -0.03 -28.71
C ALA A 105 -5.43 -0.92 -29.95
N TYR A 106 -6.16 -0.44 -30.97
CA TYR A 106 -6.29 -1.13 -32.24
C TYR A 106 -6.38 -0.16 -33.43
N CYS A 107 -6.08 -0.68 -34.62
CA CYS A 107 -6.10 0.09 -35.87
C CYS A 107 -7.53 0.49 -36.26
N GLY A 108 -7.73 1.74 -36.70
CA GLY A 108 -9.05 2.25 -37.10
C GLY A 108 -9.60 1.68 -38.42
N ASN A 109 -8.83 0.87 -39.15
CA ASN A 109 -9.31 0.21 -40.36
C ASN A 109 -10.08 -1.08 -40.02
N LYS A 110 -11.38 -1.13 -40.33
CA LYS A 110 -12.23 -2.30 -40.05
C LYS A 110 -11.95 -3.50 -40.98
N SER A 111 -11.58 -3.26 -42.23
CA SER A 111 -11.42 -4.30 -43.25
C SER A 111 -9.99 -4.88 -43.26
N ASN A 112 -8.98 -4.01 -43.20
CA ASN A 112 -7.56 -4.41 -43.24
C ASN A 112 -6.82 -3.89 -42.00
N LYS A 113 -7.12 -4.47 -40.83
CA LYS A 113 -6.43 -4.17 -39.56
C LYS A 113 -4.93 -4.48 -39.68
N CYS A 114 -4.07 -3.61 -39.15
CA CYS A 114 -2.66 -3.97 -38.95
C CYS A 114 -2.48 -4.74 -37.63
N ASN A 115 -1.27 -5.20 -37.34
CA ASN A 115 -0.92 -5.93 -36.10
C ASN A 115 -0.93 -5.07 -34.82
N LEU A 116 -1.64 -3.93 -34.83
CA LEU A 116 -1.81 -3.18 -33.59
C LEU A 116 -2.88 -3.88 -32.76
N ASN A 117 -2.44 -4.62 -31.75
CA ASN A 117 -3.31 -5.34 -30.84
C ASN A 117 -2.75 -5.21 -29.42
N ILE A 118 -3.18 -4.16 -28.72
CA ILE A 118 -2.87 -3.97 -27.31
C ILE A 118 -4.14 -4.18 -26.51
N LYS A 119 -4.10 -5.11 -25.55
CA LYS A 119 -5.13 -5.36 -24.54
C LYS A 119 -4.44 -5.56 -23.20
N ILE A 120 -4.64 -4.61 -22.28
CA ILE A 120 -4.05 -4.65 -20.94
C ILE A 120 -5.20 -4.71 -19.93
N ASN A 121 -5.18 -5.71 -19.06
CA ASN A 121 -6.05 -5.78 -17.90
C ASN A 121 -5.38 -5.02 -16.74
N ARG A 122 -6.01 -3.95 -16.25
CA ARG A 122 -5.50 -3.14 -15.14
C ARG A 122 -5.78 -3.74 -13.76
N GLY A 123 -6.44 -4.89 -13.71
CA GLY A 123 -6.96 -5.52 -12.51
C GLY A 123 -8.28 -4.90 -12.06
N LEU A 124 -8.99 -5.65 -11.22
CA LEU A 124 -10.21 -5.22 -10.54
C LEU A 124 -9.94 -5.17 -9.05
N PHE A 125 -10.09 -3.99 -8.47
CA PHE A 125 -9.82 -3.73 -7.06
C PHE A 125 -11.06 -3.16 -6.39
N VAL A 126 -11.39 -3.67 -5.20
CA VAL A 126 -12.53 -3.23 -4.40
C VAL A 126 -12.03 -2.71 -3.05
N PRO A 127 -12.47 -1.53 -2.58
CA PRO A 127 -12.14 -1.05 -1.24
C PRO A 127 -12.60 -2.04 -0.16
N ILE A 128 -11.75 -2.30 0.84
CA ILE A 128 -12.10 -3.19 1.96
C ILE A 128 -13.38 -2.70 2.68
N SER A 129 -13.57 -1.38 2.79
CA SER A 129 -14.76 -0.79 3.41
C SER A 129 -16.06 -1.14 2.68
N GLU A 130 -16.02 -1.23 1.34
CA GLU A 130 -17.18 -1.63 0.54
C GLU A 130 -17.53 -3.10 0.79
N LEU A 131 -16.51 -3.97 0.83
CA LEU A 131 -16.71 -5.39 1.16
C LEU A 131 -17.29 -5.56 2.56
N ILE A 132 -16.77 -4.84 3.56
CA ILE A 132 -17.33 -4.85 4.93
C ILE A 132 -18.81 -4.44 4.90
N SER A 133 -19.17 -3.41 4.14
CA SER A 133 -20.57 -2.98 4.03
C SER A 133 -21.44 -4.06 3.39
N VAL A 134 -20.99 -4.67 2.29
CA VAL A 134 -21.73 -5.71 1.57
C VAL A 134 -21.99 -6.93 2.46
N PHE A 135 -20.95 -7.47 3.11
CA PHE A 135 -21.12 -8.63 3.99
C PHE A 135 -21.90 -8.30 5.27
N GLN A 136 -21.77 -7.08 5.80
CA GLN A 136 -22.62 -6.64 6.90
C GLN A 136 -24.10 -6.60 6.49
N SER A 137 -24.42 -6.08 5.30
CA SER A 137 -25.78 -6.11 4.76
C SER A 137 -26.28 -7.54 4.56
N GLY A 138 -25.45 -8.45 4.02
CA GLY A 138 -25.80 -9.87 3.88
C GLY A 138 -26.14 -10.55 5.22
N VAL A 139 -25.33 -10.27 6.26
CA VAL A 139 -25.61 -10.72 7.63
C VAL A 139 -26.98 -10.21 8.12
N ASP A 140 -27.29 -8.93 7.91
CA ASP A 140 -28.54 -8.33 8.38
C ASP A 140 -29.76 -8.82 7.58
N GLU A 141 -29.62 -9.00 6.26
CA GLU A 141 -30.64 -9.64 5.43
C GLU A 141 -30.91 -11.10 5.86
N ASN A 142 -29.86 -11.87 6.15
CA ASN A 142 -30.01 -13.25 6.60
C ASN A 142 -30.68 -13.33 7.99
N LYS A 143 -30.42 -12.37 8.89
CA LYS A 143 -31.19 -12.25 10.15
C LYS A 143 -32.67 -12.00 9.89
N ILE A 144 -33.01 -11.12 8.94
CA ILE A 144 -34.40 -10.85 8.56
C ILE A 144 -35.06 -12.12 8.00
N LYS A 145 -34.39 -12.84 7.10
CA LYS A 145 -34.89 -14.12 6.55
C LYS A 145 -35.13 -15.16 7.65
N ILE A 146 -34.26 -15.24 8.66
CA ILE A 146 -34.45 -16.12 9.83
C ILE A 146 -35.72 -15.74 10.60
N ILE A 147 -35.95 -14.43 10.83
CA ILE A 147 -37.15 -13.95 11.52
C ILE A 147 -38.40 -14.31 10.71
N GLN A 148 -38.40 -14.05 9.40
CA GLN A 148 -39.51 -14.40 8.50
C GLN A 148 -39.80 -15.90 8.55
N SER A 149 -38.78 -16.75 8.38
CA SER A 149 -38.93 -18.20 8.44
C SER A 149 -39.52 -18.70 9.77
N LYS A 150 -39.15 -18.07 10.90
CA LYS A 150 -39.76 -18.38 12.21
C LYS A 150 -41.23 -17.97 12.30
N LEU A 151 -41.60 -16.83 11.72
CA LEU A 151 -42.99 -16.37 11.67
C LEU A 151 -43.84 -17.26 10.76
N ASP A 152 -43.30 -17.66 9.60
CA ASP A 152 -43.97 -18.57 8.67
C ASP A 152 -44.28 -19.92 9.31
N LEU A 153 -43.37 -20.44 10.13
CA LEU A 153 -43.61 -21.62 10.95
C LEU A 153 -44.70 -21.36 12.02
N LEU A 154 -44.62 -20.26 12.75
CA LEU A 154 -45.55 -19.93 13.85
C LEU A 154 -47.00 -19.79 13.36
N PHE A 155 -47.19 -19.21 12.18
CA PHE A 155 -48.50 -18.99 11.57
C PHE A 155 -48.91 -20.11 10.61
N ASN A 156 -48.13 -21.20 10.54
CA ASN A 156 -48.35 -22.35 9.65
C ASN A 156 -48.51 -21.95 8.17
N PHE A 157 -47.79 -20.93 7.70
CA PHE A 157 -47.75 -20.56 6.28
C PHE A 157 -46.94 -21.57 5.45
N ASN A 158 -46.01 -22.29 6.10
CA ASN A 158 -45.17 -23.31 5.49
C ASN A 158 -45.11 -24.59 6.34
N SER A 159 -44.78 -25.71 5.71
CA SER A 159 -44.56 -26.97 6.43
C SER A 159 -43.25 -26.96 7.20
N GLU A 160 -43.18 -27.70 8.32
CA GLU A 160 -41.97 -27.80 9.13
C GLU A 160 -40.76 -28.30 8.31
N SER A 161 -40.98 -29.24 7.39
CA SER A 161 -39.93 -29.75 6.49
C SER A 161 -39.40 -28.69 5.52
N GLU A 162 -40.27 -27.82 5.00
CA GLU A 162 -39.86 -26.70 4.15
C GLU A 162 -39.06 -25.67 4.96
N ILE A 163 -39.53 -25.34 6.17
CA ILE A 163 -38.86 -24.41 7.07
C ILE A 163 -37.46 -24.89 7.46
N ILE A 164 -37.28 -26.17 7.77
CA ILE A 164 -35.97 -26.73 8.09
C ILE A 164 -35.00 -26.56 6.91
N THR A 165 -35.46 -26.76 5.68
CA THR A 165 -34.64 -26.62 4.48
C THR A 165 -34.21 -25.16 4.27
N ILE A 166 -35.17 -24.23 4.37
CA ILE A 166 -34.92 -22.79 4.27
C ILE A 166 -33.95 -22.33 5.36
N PHE A 167 -34.19 -22.74 6.61
CA PHE A 167 -33.35 -22.36 7.74
C PHE A 167 -31.91 -22.85 7.59
N ASN A 168 -31.70 -24.09 7.13
CA ASN A 168 -30.37 -24.61 6.87
C ASN A 168 -29.62 -23.83 5.79
N SER A 169 -30.32 -23.43 4.71
CA SER A 169 -29.75 -22.58 3.66
C SER A 169 -29.34 -21.21 4.21
N ILE A 170 -30.24 -20.53 4.93
CA ILE A 170 -29.96 -19.21 5.50
C ILE A 170 -28.83 -19.28 6.52
N LYS A 171 -28.77 -20.36 7.32
CA LYS A 171 -27.69 -20.56 8.29
C LYS A 171 -26.33 -20.69 7.60
N GLN A 172 -26.26 -21.37 6.47
CA GLN A 172 -25.03 -21.48 5.69
C GLN A 172 -24.63 -20.13 5.08
N GLU A 173 -25.57 -19.40 4.47
CA GLU A 173 -25.33 -18.04 3.95
C GLU A 173 -24.84 -17.10 5.05
N LEU A 174 -25.52 -17.09 6.21
CA LEU A 174 -25.15 -16.27 7.36
C LEU A 174 -23.74 -16.58 7.87
N ASN A 175 -23.37 -17.85 7.96
CA ASN A 175 -22.04 -18.24 8.41
C ASN A 175 -20.96 -17.76 7.44
N ASN A 176 -21.19 -17.92 6.14
CA ASN A 176 -20.25 -17.45 5.10
C ASN A 176 -20.09 -15.92 5.15
N ASP A 177 -21.20 -15.18 5.28
CA ASP A 177 -21.15 -13.71 5.36
C ASP A 177 -20.46 -13.24 6.64
N LEU A 178 -20.69 -13.91 7.78
CA LEU A 178 -20.01 -13.62 9.03
C LEU A 178 -18.51 -13.88 8.94
N GLU A 179 -18.10 -14.99 8.34
CA GLU A 179 -16.69 -15.34 8.17
C GLU A 179 -15.97 -14.31 7.28
N ALA A 180 -16.55 -13.97 6.13
CA ALA A 180 -16.02 -12.94 5.25
C ALA A 180 -15.99 -11.56 5.93
N LEU A 181 -17.05 -11.18 6.65
CA LEU A 181 -17.10 -9.92 7.38
C LEU A 181 -16.00 -9.83 8.44
N LEU A 182 -15.76 -10.91 9.18
CA LEU A 182 -14.69 -11.00 10.17
C LEU A 182 -13.32 -10.86 9.50
N GLU A 183 -13.08 -11.58 8.39
CA GLU A 183 -11.84 -11.50 7.63
C GLU A 183 -11.54 -10.06 7.19
N TYR A 184 -12.47 -9.41 6.49
CA TYR A 184 -12.26 -8.06 5.97
C TYR A 184 -12.15 -7.01 7.07
N ARG A 185 -12.91 -7.12 8.18
CA ARG A 185 -12.75 -6.24 9.34
C ARG A 185 -11.39 -6.42 10.01
N THR A 186 -10.96 -7.66 10.21
CA THR A 186 -9.63 -7.96 10.78
C THR A 186 -8.53 -7.36 9.90
N LYS A 187 -8.63 -7.52 8.57
CA LYS A 187 -7.68 -6.95 7.62
C LYS A 187 -7.68 -5.42 7.65
N PHE A 188 -8.87 -4.80 7.67
CA PHE A 188 -9.01 -3.34 7.75
C PHE A 188 -8.33 -2.79 9.01
N ILE A 189 -8.67 -3.34 10.18
CA ILE A 189 -8.12 -2.89 11.47
C ILE A 189 -6.61 -3.11 11.50
N ASP A 190 -6.10 -4.26 11.04
CA ASP A 190 -4.66 -4.51 11.03
C ASP A 190 -3.89 -3.48 10.20
N ILE A 191 -4.42 -3.11 9.03
CA ILE A 191 -3.82 -2.08 8.16
C ILE A 191 -3.92 -0.69 8.79
N THR A 192 -5.10 -0.29 9.28
CA THR A 192 -5.34 1.07 9.77
C THR A 192 -4.66 1.34 11.09
N GLU A 193 -4.63 0.35 11.99
CA GLU A 193 -4.05 0.46 13.33
C GLU A 193 -2.60 -0.05 13.39
N ASN A 194 -2.08 -0.62 12.29
CA ASN A 194 -0.74 -1.23 12.22
C ASN A 194 -0.49 -2.19 13.40
N ILE A 195 -1.49 -3.02 13.70
CA ILE A 195 -1.50 -3.94 14.84
C ILE A 195 -0.29 -4.87 14.77
N SER A 196 -0.02 -5.40 13.57
CA SER A 196 1.13 -6.25 13.27
C SER A 196 2.46 -5.70 13.76
N ASN A 197 2.70 -4.38 13.71
CA ASN A 197 3.98 -3.80 14.13
C ASN A 197 3.93 -3.14 15.51
N LYS A 198 2.77 -3.03 16.15
CA LYS A 198 2.57 -2.21 17.35
C LYS A 198 3.56 -2.55 18.47
N SER A 199 3.69 -3.83 18.83
CA SER A 199 4.60 -4.27 19.89
C SER A 199 6.07 -4.17 19.47
N ILE A 200 6.41 -4.43 18.20
CA ILE A 200 7.77 -4.21 17.67
C ILE A 200 8.14 -2.72 17.76
N ILE A 201 7.21 -1.82 17.42
CA ILE A 201 7.42 -0.38 17.53
C ILE A 201 7.64 -0.02 19.00
N GLN A 202 6.81 -0.50 19.93
CA GLN A 202 6.95 -0.21 21.35
C GLN A 202 8.30 -0.69 21.90
N SER A 203 8.69 -1.94 21.62
CA SER A 203 10.00 -2.48 22.04
C SER A 203 11.18 -1.69 21.46
N LYS A 204 11.12 -1.29 20.18
CA LYS A 204 12.14 -0.43 19.56
C LYS A 204 12.15 1.00 20.11
N MET A 205 11.02 1.55 20.52
CA MET A 205 10.97 2.85 21.20
C MET A 205 11.62 2.76 22.59
N ILE A 206 11.43 1.66 23.33
CA ILE A 206 12.12 1.42 24.61
C ILE A 206 13.63 1.38 24.38
N ILE A 207 14.11 0.63 23.39
CA ILE A 207 15.53 0.58 23.02
C ILE A 207 16.04 1.97 22.61
N LEU A 208 15.24 2.75 21.89
CA LEU A 208 15.61 4.10 21.46
C LEU A 208 15.85 5.02 22.66
N TYR A 209 14.94 5.01 23.64
CA TYR A 209 15.10 5.83 24.84
C TYR A 209 16.32 5.43 25.65
N GLU A 210 16.61 4.13 25.77
CA GLU A 210 17.84 3.64 26.40
C GLU A 210 19.10 4.21 25.71
N GLN A 211 19.15 4.19 24.37
CA GLN A 211 20.30 4.76 23.65
C GLN A 211 20.42 6.28 23.85
N ILE A 212 19.29 6.99 23.94
CA ILE A 212 19.28 8.43 24.24
C ILE A 212 19.84 8.68 25.65
N ASP A 213 19.49 7.85 26.63
CA ASP A 213 20.00 7.98 28.00
C ASP A 213 21.51 7.71 28.08
N VAL A 214 22.01 6.69 27.35
CA VAL A 214 23.46 6.45 27.21
C VAL A 214 24.19 7.67 26.63
N ILE A 215 23.60 8.33 25.63
CA ILE A 215 24.15 9.56 25.05
C ILE A 215 24.14 10.69 26.09
N ARG A 216 23.03 10.90 26.80
CA ARG A 216 22.91 11.94 27.85
C ARG A 216 23.97 11.74 28.94
N ASP A 217 24.14 10.51 29.43
CA ASP A 217 25.14 10.18 30.44
C ASP A 217 26.57 10.45 29.94
N SER A 218 26.84 10.15 28.67
CA SER A 218 28.14 10.43 28.05
C SER A 218 28.39 11.94 27.92
N ILE A 219 27.36 12.74 27.64
CA ILE A 219 27.45 14.22 27.64
C ILE A 219 27.77 14.73 29.04
N THR A 220 27.08 14.22 30.06
CA THR A 220 27.33 14.60 31.47
C THR A 220 28.77 14.29 31.86
N LYS A 221 29.26 13.07 31.58
CA LYS A 221 30.65 12.68 31.87
C LYS A 221 31.67 13.53 31.12
N PHE A 222 31.40 13.89 29.86
CA PHE A 222 32.26 14.82 29.12
C PHE A 222 32.33 16.19 29.80
N ASN A 223 31.18 16.74 30.21
CA ASN A 223 31.12 18.05 30.86
C ASN A 223 31.84 18.05 32.21
N GLU A 224 31.83 16.93 32.94
CA GLU A 224 32.52 16.77 34.23
C GLU A 224 34.03 16.55 34.09
N THR A 225 34.46 15.75 33.11
CA THR A 225 35.86 15.28 33.00
C THR A 225 36.68 16.00 31.93
N GLY A 226 36.02 16.55 30.90
CA GLY A 226 36.66 17.06 29.68
C GLY A 226 37.23 15.97 28.75
N GLU A 227 36.97 14.68 29.03
CA GLU A 227 37.53 13.58 28.24
C GLU A 227 36.85 13.42 26.89
N VAL A 228 37.58 13.75 25.81
CA VAL A 228 37.09 13.70 24.41
C VAL A 228 36.61 12.30 23.98
N GLN A 229 36.99 11.23 24.69
CA GLN A 229 36.53 9.87 24.38
C GLN A 229 35.00 9.76 24.47
N PHE A 230 34.36 10.42 25.44
CA PHE A 230 32.90 10.42 25.56
C PHE A 230 32.20 11.03 24.33
N ILE A 231 32.80 12.06 23.71
CA ILE A 231 32.28 12.64 22.45
C ILE A 231 32.40 11.64 21.30
N LYS A 232 33.51 10.91 21.21
CA LYS A 232 33.69 9.87 20.18
C LYS A 232 32.66 8.77 20.36
N ASP A 233 32.44 8.33 21.59
CA ASP A 233 31.48 7.28 21.92
C ASP A 233 30.05 7.73 21.59
N ILE A 234 29.69 9.00 21.83
CA ILE A 234 28.40 9.57 21.41
C ILE A 234 28.24 9.51 19.88
N ILE A 235 29.25 9.94 19.12
CA ILE A 235 29.17 9.95 17.65
C ILE A 235 29.02 8.52 17.12
N VAL A 236 29.77 7.57 17.68
CA VAL A 236 29.68 6.14 17.32
C VAL A 236 28.28 5.61 17.66
N ASN A 237 27.78 5.84 18.86
CA ASN A 237 26.43 5.41 19.26
C ASN A 237 25.35 6.02 18.36
N TYR A 238 25.41 7.32 18.12
CA TYR A 238 24.46 8.04 17.27
C TYR A 238 24.43 7.46 15.85
N LYS A 239 25.60 7.25 15.26
CA LYS A 239 25.71 6.76 13.88
C LYS A 239 25.35 5.28 13.75
N ASP A 240 25.84 4.44 14.65
CA ASP A 240 25.81 2.99 14.50
C ASP A 240 24.61 2.33 15.19
N GLN A 241 24.00 3.01 16.18
CA GLN A 241 22.82 2.51 16.91
C GLN A 241 21.58 3.37 16.63
N LEU A 242 21.66 4.69 16.88
CA LEU A 242 20.48 5.55 16.88
C LEU A 242 19.89 5.77 15.48
N ILE A 243 20.72 6.10 14.48
CA ILE A 243 20.25 6.32 13.09
C ILE A 243 19.58 5.05 12.52
N PRO A 244 20.18 3.84 12.60
CA PRO A 244 19.52 2.61 12.14
C PRO A 244 18.20 2.33 12.87
N LEU A 245 18.15 2.60 14.17
CA LEU A 245 16.94 2.37 14.97
C LEU A 245 15.81 3.34 14.60
N ILE A 246 16.11 4.63 14.41
CA ILE A 246 15.16 5.65 13.93
C ILE A 246 14.65 5.30 12.53
N THR A 247 15.55 4.89 11.64
CA THR A 247 15.20 4.44 10.28
C THR A 247 14.25 3.25 10.34
N THR A 248 14.57 2.24 11.15
CA THR A 248 13.73 1.06 11.34
C THR A 248 12.36 1.44 11.91
N LEU A 249 12.32 2.32 12.93
CA LEU A 249 11.06 2.78 13.53
C LEU A 249 10.19 3.54 12.54
N ARG A 250 10.79 4.39 11.70
CA ARG A 250 10.08 5.09 10.63
C ARG A 250 9.48 4.10 9.65
N ASP A 251 10.25 3.12 9.19
CA ASP A 251 9.83 2.15 8.18
C ASP A 251 8.75 1.19 8.72
N LEU A 252 8.76 0.92 10.03
CA LEU A 252 7.70 0.17 10.71
C LEU A 252 6.41 0.99 10.90
N LYS A 253 6.53 2.30 11.15
CA LYS A 253 5.39 3.19 11.41
C LYS A 253 4.68 3.63 10.13
N TYR A 254 5.43 3.85 9.05
CA TYR A 254 4.92 4.50 7.86
C TYR A 254 5.21 3.70 6.60
N LYS A 255 4.16 3.39 5.84
CA LYS A 255 4.28 2.87 4.47
C LYS A 255 4.72 3.94 3.48
N TYR A 256 4.38 5.20 3.74
CA TYR A 256 4.78 6.34 2.91
C TYR A 256 5.34 7.47 3.77
N TYR A 257 6.61 7.81 3.55
CA TYR A 257 7.32 8.88 4.26
C TYR A 257 8.18 9.63 3.25
N THR A 258 7.76 10.81 2.82
CA THR A 258 8.54 11.62 1.87
C THR A 258 8.25 13.11 2.03
N ILE A 259 9.12 13.93 1.46
CA ILE A 259 8.90 15.37 1.33
C ILE A 259 8.34 15.61 -0.08
N GLU A 260 7.17 16.22 -0.16
CA GLU A 260 6.52 16.61 -1.42
C GLU A 260 6.60 18.13 -1.59
N GLU A 261 6.90 18.57 -2.81
CA GLU A 261 6.85 19.97 -3.19
C GLU A 261 5.46 20.32 -3.72
N SER A 262 4.84 21.35 -3.15
CA SER A 262 3.62 21.95 -3.66
C SER A 262 3.94 23.38 -4.10
N SER A 263 3.58 23.72 -5.35
CA SER A 263 3.66 25.09 -5.85
C SER A 263 2.31 25.76 -5.63
N ASP A 264 2.28 26.85 -4.86
CA ASP A 264 1.12 27.74 -4.84
C ASP A 264 1.05 28.56 -6.15
N THR A 265 -0.11 29.13 -6.44
CA THR A 265 -0.42 30.06 -7.55
C THR A 265 0.64 31.15 -7.77
N ASN A 266 1.39 31.52 -6.72
CA ASN A 266 2.46 32.51 -6.73
C ASN A 266 3.87 31.98 -7.03
N LYS A 267 4.04 30.71 -7.48
CA LYS A 267 5.34 30.09 -7.81
C LYS A 267 6.35 30.01 -6.65
N VAL A 268 5.87 30.01 -5.41
CA VAL A 268 6.70 29.70 -4.23
C VAL A 268 6.60 28.20 -3.97
N SER A 269 7.75 27.52 -3.94
CA SER A 269 7.86 26.10 -3.60
C SER A 269 7.69 25.91 -2.10
N ILE A 270 6.63 25.18 -1.71
CA ILE A 270 6.38 24.77 -0.32
C ILE A 270 6.68 23.29 -0.21
N TYR A 271 7.61 22.93 0.67
CA TYR A 271 7.94 21.53 0.95
C TYR A 271 7.13 21.03 2.14
N ARG A 272 6.43 19.90 1.97
CA ARG A 272 5.60 19.28 3.01
C ARG A 272 6.07 17.86 3.29
N LEU A 273 6.33 17.54 4.55
CA LEU A 273 6.59 16.17 4.97
C LEU A 273 5.28 15.38 5.04
N ILE A 274 5.15 14.36 4.20
CA ILE A 274 3.99 13.46 4.17
C ILE A 274 4.34 12.17 4.90
N LYS A 275 3.50 11.81 5.87
CA LYS A 275 3.64 10.60 6.70
C LYS A 275 2.32 9.84 6.65
N LYS A 276 2.28 8.67 6.01
CA LYS A 276 1.09 7.81 5.96
C LYS A 276 1.43 6.41 6.48
N GLN A 277 0.65 5.98 7.47
CA GLN A 277 0.74 4.65 8.07
C GLN A 277 0.40 3.55 7.06
N PHE A 278 -0.59 3.82 6.21
CA PHE A 278 -1.00 2.98 5.09
C PHE A 278 -1.31 3.85 3.87
N THR A 279 -1.37 3.24 2.70
CA THR A 279 -1.73 3.85 1.43
C THR A 279 -3.14 3.43 1.02
N ILE A 280 -3.71 4.11 0.01
CA ILE A 280 -5.00 3.70 -0.56
C ILE A 280 -4.89 2.28 -1.13
N GLN A 281 -3.76 1.93 -1.74
CA GLN A 281 -3.53 0.60 -2.31
C GLN A 281 -3.59 -0.51 -1.27
N ASP A 282 -3.13 -0.25 -0.04
CA ASP A 282 -3.21 -1.22 1.06
C ASP A 282 -4.68 -1.51 1.43
N LEU A 283 -5.59 -0.55 1.25
CA LEU A 283 -7.02 -0.68 1.51
C LEU A 283 -7.83 -1.29 0.35
N LEU A 284 -7.16 -1.79 -0.68
CA LEU A 284 -7.80 -2.41 -1.84
C LEU A 284 -7.62 -3.93 -1.84
N VAL A 285 -8.70 -4.65 -2.14
CA VAL A 285 -8.69 -6.10 -2.36
C VAL A 285 -8.73 -6.38 -3.86
N ALA A 286 -7.76 -7.14 -4.35
CA ALA A 286 -7.71 -7.57 -5.74
C ALA A 286 -8.70 -8.73 -5.97
N PHE A 287 -9.67 -8.51 -6.86
CA PHE A 287 -10.57 -9.55 -7.38
C PHE A 287 -10.05 -10.11 -8.70
N GLU A 288 -9.35 -9.29 -9.47
CA GLU A 288 -8.59 -9.73 -10.63
C GLU A 288 -7.25 -9.01 -10.62
N GLU A 289 -6.15 -9.77 -10.75
CA GLU A 289 -4.82 -9.18 -10.78
C GLU A 289 -4.52 -8.55 -12.16
N PRO A 290 -3.72 -7.47 -12.20
CA PRO A 290 -3.32 -6.86 -13.46
C PRO A 290 -2.50 -7.84 -14.33
N LYS A 291 -2.81 -7.89 -15.62
CA LYS A 291 -2.09 -8.75 -16.58
C LYS A 291 -2.10 -8.17 -18.00
N ILE A 292 -1.16 -8.63 -18.80
CA ILE A 292 -1.08 -8.29 -20.22
C ILE A 292 -1.77 -9.41 -20.99
N ASP A 293 -2.90 -9.11 -21.64
CA ASP A 293 -3.60 -10.09 -22.47
C ASP A 293 -3.00 -10.11 -23.89
N SER A 294 -2.66 -8.95 -24.44
CA SER A 294 -1.94 -8.83 -25.71
C SER A 294 -1.17 -7.51 -25.77
N PHE A 295 0.03 -7.54 -26.37
CA PHE A 295 0.82 -6.32 -26.60
C PHE A 295 1.61 -6.43 -27.91
N GLU A 296 0.92 -6.22 -29.03
CA GLU A 296 1.53 -6.22 -30.36
C GLU A 296 1.60 -4.78 -30.92
N PHE A 297 2.83 -4.32 -31.17
CA PHE A 297 3.10 -3.00 -31.74
C PHE A 297 4.43 -3.03 -32.53
N GLY A 298 4.36 -2.74 -33.84
CA GLY A 298 5.50 -2.70 -34.75
C GLY A 298 5.12 -3.12 -36.17
N GLU A 299 5.95 -2.82 -37.17
CA GLU A 299 5.86 -3.46 -38.49
C GLU A 299 6.45 -4.87 -38.38
N LYS A 300 5.85 -5.87 -39.05
CA LYS A 300 6.50 -7.19 -39.15
C LYS A 300 7.85 -6.96 -39.82
N ALA A 301 8.94 -7.24 -39.11
CA ALA A 301 10.16 -7.63 -39.80
C ALA A 301 9.82 -8.86 -40.64
N ILE A 302 10.13 -8.78 -41.92
CA ILE A 302 10.07 -9.91 -42.86
C ILE A 302 10.87 -11.06 -42.22
N PRO A 303 10.36 -12.31 -42.16
CA PRO A 303 11.17 -13.42 -41.67
C PRO A 303 12.38 -13.58 -42.59
N ASP A 304 13.56 -13.35 -42.03
CA ASP A 304 14.83 -13.53 -42.71
C ASP A 304 15.01 -15.04 -42.96
N ILE A 305 14.93 -15.44 -44.23
CA ILE A 305 15.19 -16.79 -44.67
C ILE A 305 16.63 -16.83 -45.19
N GLN A 306 17.43 -17.60 -44.44
CA GLN A 306 18.73 -18.21 -44.76
C GLN A 306 19.97 -17.33 -44.60
N ASP A 307 20.71 -17.63 -43.54
CA ASP A 307 22.05 -18.14 -43.76
C ASP A 307 22.26 -19.49 -43.08
N LYS A 308 22.92 -20.40 -43.80
CA LYS A 308 23.07 -21.82 -43.45
C LYS A 308 24.29 -22.06 -42.56
N SER A 309 24.15 -23.10 -41.75
CA SER A 309 25.19 -23.98 -41.19
C SER A 309 25.80 -23.62 -39.83
N LEU A 310 25.36 -24.36 -38.81
CA LEU A 310 26.28 -25.21 -38.06
C LEU A 310 25.51 -26.46 -37.58
N ASP A 311 25.91 -27.62 -38.12
CA ASP A 311 25.33 -28.92 -37.82
C ASP A 311 25.94 -29.47 -36.52
N LEU A 312 25.13 -29.52 -35.45
CA LEU A 312 25.49 -30.07 -34.14
C LEU A 312 24.97 -31.50 -33.93
N SER A 313 24.62 -32.22 -35.01
CA SER A 313 24.20 -33.64 -34.93
C SER A 313 25.36 -34.64 -34.69
N LYS A 314 26.52 -34.15 -34.27
CA LYS A 314 27.62 -34.99 -33.76
C LYS A 314 27.98 -34.55 -32.35
N LEU A 315 27.29 -35.07 -31.35
CA LEU A 315 27.97 -35.60 -30.17
C LEU A 315 27.07 -36.62 -29.49
N ASP A 316 27.58 -37.84 -29.46
CA ASP A 316 26.87 -39.04 -29.09
C ASP A 316 26.36 -39.06 -27.66
N SER A 317 25.27 -39.82 -27.55
CA SER A 317 24.65 -40.26 -26.31
C SER A 317 25.62 -41.09 -25.47
N LYS A 318 25.84 -40.71 -24.22
CA LYS A 318 26.07 -41.70 -23.16
C LYS A 318 25.65 -41.16 -21.79
N LYS A 319 24.59 -41.78 -21.27
CA LYS A 319 24.17 -41.73 -19.87
C LYS A 319 25.21 -42.47 -19.02
N PRO A 320 25.58 -41.95 -17.83
CA PRO A 320 25.77 -42.79 -16.65
C PRO A 320 24.95 -42.23 -15.48
N ILE A 321 24.06 -43.01 -14.86
CA ILE A 321 24.30 -43.91 -13.71
C ILE A 321 24.67 -43.13 -12.45
N LEU A 322 23.68 -43.08 -11.54
CA LEU A 322 23.83 -42.80 -10.12
C LEU A 322 24.63 -43.93 -9.48
N GLU A 323 25.69 -43.61 -8.74
CA GLU A 323 26.06 -44.35 -7.52
C GLU A 323 27.00 -43.50 -6.65
N ASP A 324 26.88 -43.78 -5.36
CA ASP A 324 27.26 -42.99 -4.19
C ASP A 324 28.73 -42.58 -4.07
N GLY A 325 28.94 -41.43 -3.44
CA GLY A 325 30.23 -40.98 -2.94
C GLY A 325 30.07 -39.81 -1.96
N GLU A 326 30.15 -40.11 -0.66
CA GLU A 326 30.41 -39.14 0.40
C GLU A 326 31.72 -38.39 0.11
N ILE A 327 31.70 -37.05 0.12
CA ILE A 327 32.80 -36.19 0.59
C ILE A 327 32.18 -34.85 1.02
N GLU A 328 32.25 -34.64 2.34
CA GLU A 328 32.43 -33.39 3.09
C GLU A 328 32.34 -32.05 2.34
N GLU A 329 31.20 -31.36 2.47
CA GLU A 329 31.10 -29.92 2.17
C GLU A 329 31.48 -29.10 3.41
N GLN A 330 32.65 -28.47 3.34
CA GLN A 330 33.09 -27.44 4.25
C GLN A 330 32.26 -26.16 4.05
N ASN A 331 31.65 -25.71 5.15
CA ASN A 331 31.23 -24.35 5.52
C ASN A 331 31.21 -23.27 4.42
N THR A 332 29.99 -22.91 4.04
CA THR A 332 29.63 -21.54 3.64
C THR A 332 28.44 -21.11 4.50
N ASP A 333 28.57 -19.99 5.19
CA ASP A 333 27.63 -19.41 6.16
C ASP A 333 26.16 -19.52 5.70
N LYS A 334 25.42 -20.46 6.28
CA LYS A 334 23.96 -20.47 6.24
C LYS A 334 23.49 -19.77 7.51
N GLU A 335 22.77 -18.66 7.36
CA GLU A 335 21.98 -18.13 8.47
C GLU A 335 21.12 -19.26 9.04
N ASN A 336 21.36 -19.63 10.29
CA ASN A 336 20.68 -20.77 10.91
C ASN A 336 19.19 -20.47 11.12
N PHE A 337 18.82 -19.20 11.27
CA PHE A 337 17.45 -18.72 11.39
C PHE A 337 16.93 -18.10 10.08
N ILE A 338 15.79 -18.57 9.59
CA ILE A 338 15.18 -18.12 8.33
C ILE A 338 13.67 -17.93 8.55
N VAL A 339 13.11 -16.84 8.02
CA VAL A 339 11.66 -16.62 7.93
C VAL A 339 11.20 -16.97 6.52
N ASN A 340 10.37 -18.00 6.37
CA ASN A 340 9.81 -18.42 5.09
C ASN A 340 8.28 -18.31 5.12
N GLY A 341 7.75 -17.21 4.59
CA GLY A 341 6.32 -16.90 4.68
C GLY A 341 5.89 -16.77 6.14
N ASN A 342 5.04 -17.69 6.59
CA ASN A 342 4.56 -17.75 7.98
C ASN A 342 5.44 -18.63 8.88
N ASP A 343 6.36 -19.42 8.33
CA ASP A 343 7.18 -20.34 9.11
C ASP A 343 8.46 -19.66 9.59
N LEU A 344 8.73 -19.76 10.89
CA LEU A 344 9.99 -19.40 11.51
C LEU A 344 10.82 -20.67 11.62
N MET A 345 11.97 -20.71 10.95
CA MET A 345 12.79 -21.90 10.82
C MET A 345 14.16 -21.70 11.48
N PHE A 346 14.61 -22.71 12.21
CA PHE A 346 15.99 -22.82 12.69
C PHE A 346 16.59 -24.15 12.23
N ASN A 347 17.74 -24.15 11.58
CA ASN A 347 18.40 -25.35 11.03
C ASN A 347 17.45 -26.24 10.21
N LYS A 348 16.63 -25.63 9.35
CA LYS A 348 15.58 -26.26 8.52
C LYS A 348 14.40 -26.89 9.29
N LYS A 349 14.32 -26.72 10.61
CA LYS A 349 13.17 -27.13 11.43
C LYS A 349 12.29 -25.92 11.73
N ILE A 350 10.98 -26.07 11.57
CA ILE A 350 10.02 -25.06 11.98
C ILE A 350 10.02 -25.00 13.51
N ILE A 351 10.31 -23.83 14.07
CA ILE A 351 10.27 -23.56 15.51
C ILE A 351 8.97 -22.86 15.92
N ALA A 352 8.35 -22.10 15.02
CA ALA A 352 7.03 -21.50 15.23
C ALA A 352 6.40 -21.15 13.87
N ASN A 353 5.07 -21.00 13.85
CA ASN A 353 4.33 -20.48 12.70
C ASN A 353 3.55 -19.24 13.12
N LYS A 354 3.67 -18.14 12.36
CA LYS A 354 3.07 -16.84 12.68
C LYS A 354 1.54 -16.91 12.87
N MET A 355 0.87 -17.85 12.21
CA MET A 355 -0.60 -17.95 12.16
C MET A 355 -1.16 -19.17 12.90
N ASP A 356 -0.33 -20.00 13.53
CA ASP A 356 -0.81 -21.12 14.36
C ASP A 356 -1.29 -20.62 15.72
N PHE A 357 -2.54 -20.16 15.78
CA PHE A 357 -3.14 -19.54 16.96
C PHE A 357 -3.07 -20.42 18.21
N GLN A 358 -3.28 -21.73 18.05
CA GLN A 358 -3.33 -22.65 19.19
C GLN A 358 -1.92 -22.90 19.74
N ALA A 359 -0.96 -23.22 18.86
CA ALA A 359 0.43 -23.41 19.28
C ALA A 359 1.02 -22.14 19.89
N ASN A 360 0.75 -20.97 19.27
CA ASN A 360 1.26 -19.69 19.74
C ASN A 360 0.69 -19.29 21.10
N LYS A 361 -0.57 -19.64 21.39
CA LYS A 361 -1.14 -19.44 22.73
C LYS A 361 -0.42 -20.29 23.77
N SER A 362 -0.13 -21.55 23.47
CA SER A 362 0.65 -22.41 24.37
C SER A 362 2.10 -21.94 24.55
N LEU A 363 2.73 -21.40 23.50
CA LEU A 363 4.05 -20.77 23.60
C LEU A 363 4.02 -19.56 24.53
N MET A 364 3.05 -18.67 24.37
CA MET A 364 2.89 -17.49 25.23
C MET A 364 2.79 -17.84 26.72
N GLU A 365 2.12 -18.93 27.06
CA GLU A 365 1.92 -19.36 28.45
C GLU A 365 3.13 -20.11 29.05
N SER A 366 4.07 -20.58 28.21
CA SER A 366 5.17 -21.47 28.63
C SER A 366 6.58 -20.89 28.48
N GLN A 367 6.77 -19.86 27.65
CA GLN A 367 8.09 -19.25 27.43
C GLN A 367 8.48 -18.28 28.55
N GLU A 368 9.79 -18.19 28.81
CA GLU A 368 10.35 -17.19 29.73
C GLU A 368 10.26 -15.77 29.14
N GLU A 369 10.11 -14.78 30.01
CA GLU A 369 10.07 -13.37 29.63
C GLU A 369 11.48 -12.77 29.49
N ILE A 370 11.63 -11.85 28.52
CA ILE A 370 12.85 -11.07 28.31
C ILE A 370 12.51 -9.61 28.02
N SER A 371 13.33 -8.68 28.54
CA SER A 371 13.16 -7.26 28.24
C SER A 371 13.62 -6.92 26.81
N PRO A 372 13.01 -5.93 26.14
CA PRO A 372 13.42 -5.45 24.82
C PRO A 372 14.91 -5.11 24.72
N VAL A 373 15.44 -4.42 25.74
CA VAL A 373 16.84 -4.00 25.80
C VAL A 373 17.76 -5.21 25.90
N MET A 374 17.44 -6.19 26.76
CA MET A 374 18.25 -7.39 26.91
C MET A 374 18.25 -8.23 25.63
N ALA A 375 17.08 -8.46 25.04
CA ALA A 375 16.96 -9.19 23.77
C ALA A 375 17.75 -8.51 22.65
N HIS A 376 17.67 -7.17 22.56
CA HIS A 376 18.42 -6.40 21.58
C HIS A 376 19.93 -6.51 21.76
N ASN A 377 20.42 -6.35 23.00
CA ASN A 377 21.85 -6.44 23.32
C ASN A 377 22.41 -7.85 23.06
N LYS A 378 21.58 -8.89 23.18
CA LYS A 378 21.93 -10.27 22.80
C LYS A 378 21.81 -10.55 21.30
N GLY A 379 21.39 -9.59 20.48
CA GLY A 379 21.23 -9.76 19.04
C GLY A 379 20.00 -10.59 18.62
N TYR A 380 19.03 -10.79 19.53
CA TYR A 380 17.83 -11.58 19.25
C TYR A 380 16.94 -10.92 18.20
N LYS A 381 16.24 -11.74 17.42
CA LYS A 381 15.30 -11.29 16.38
C LYS A 381 13.90 -11.16 16.95
N PHE A 382 13.26 -10.03 16.71
CA PHE A 382 11.89 -9.78 17.13
C PHE A 382 10.90 -10.23 16.07
N GLU A 383 9.94 -11.08 16.45
CA GLU A 383 8.89 -11.58 15.56
C GLU A 383 7.53 -11.61 16.26
N MET A 384 6.47 -11.43 15.47
CA MET A 384 5.09 -11.41 15.96
C MET A 384 4.39 -12.74 15.64
N LEU A 385 3.79 -13.34 16.67
CA LEU A 385 3.03 -14.58 16.56
C LEU A 385 1.57 -14.31 16.96
N TYR A 386 0.61 -14.71 16.13
CA TYR A 386 -0.81 -14.49 16.40
C TYR A 386 -1.35 -15.60 17.31
N ILE A 387 -2.09 -15.22 18.35
CA ILE A 387 -2.80 -16.16 19.24
C ILE A 387 -4.31 -16.25 18.93
N ARG A 388 -4.83 -15.30 18.14
CA ARG A 388 -6.17 -15.25 17.54
C ARG A 388 -6.20 -14.12 16.48
N PRO A 389 -7.24 -14.02 15.62
CA PRO A 389 -7.32 -12.98 14.59
C PRO A 389 -7.12 -11.57 15.17
N SER A 390 -6.26 -10.76 14.55
CA SER A 390 -5.89 -9.40 15.00
C SER A 390 -5.24 -9.30 16.39
N HIS A 391 -4.73 -10.38 16.96
CA HIS A 391 -4.07 -10.36 18.29
C HIS A 391 -2.67 -11.00 18.21
N PRO A 392 -1.68 -10.27 17.68
CA PRO A 392 -0.30 -10.71 17.67
C PRO A 392 0.40 -10.40 18.99
N ILE A 393 1.33 -11.27 19.37
CA ILE A 393 2.17 -11.18 20.56
C ILE A 393 3.63 -11.16 20.12
N LEU A 394 4.46 -10.37 20.81
CA LEU A 394 5.87 -10.18 20.46
C LEU A 394 6.75 -11.22 21.13
N PHE A 395 7.56 -11.90 20.33
CA PHE A 395 8.58 -12.83 20.78
C PHE A 395 9.98 -12.39 20.32
N ALA A 396 10.99 -12.75 21.10
CA ALA A 396 12.39 -12.63 20.74
C ALA A 396 12.97 -14.03 20.48
N ILE A 397 13.71 -14.16 19.39
CA ILE A 397 14.25 -15.43 18.93
C ILE A 397 15.77 -15.33 18.91
N ASP A 398 16.40 -16.26 19.60
CA ASP A 398 17.85 -16.42 19.59
C ASP A 398 18.27 -17.00 18.23
N PRO A 399 19.00 -16.25 17.38
CA PRO A 399 19.39 -16.72 16.06
C PRO A 399 20.43 -17.85 16.09
N ASP A 400 21.10 -18.06 17.22
CA ASP A 400 22.20 -19.01 17.34
C ASP A 400 21.72 -20.41 17.71
N ASN A 401 20.60 -20.52 18.43
CA ASN A 401 20.05 -21.80 18.89
C ASN A 401 18.53 -21.99 18.65
N GLY A 402 17.82 -20.96 18.18
CA GLY A 402 16.39 -21.00 17.89
C GLY A 402 15.46 -20.93 19.11
N SER A 403 15.98 -20.61 20.30
CA SER A 403 15.17 -20.43 21.51
C SER A 403 14.25 -19.22 21.38
N ILE A 404 13.04 -19.33 21.92
CA ILE A 404 11.99 -18.33 21.81
C ILE A 404 11.70 -17.78 23.20
N TYR A 405 11.57 -16.45 23.33
CA TYR A 405 11.29 -15.77 24.58
C TYR A 405 10.11 -14.82 24.39
N LEU A 406 9.25 -14.70 25.40
CA LEU A 406 8.17 -13.72 25.40
C LEU A 406 8.75 -12.33 25.71
N VAL A 407 8.44 -11.32 24.90
CA VAL A 407 8.98 -9.98 25.14
C VAL A 407 8.06 -9.21 26.07
N ASP A 408 8.59 -8.81 27.24
CA ASP A 408 7.88 -7.97 28.18
C ASP A 408 7.94 -6.50 27.73
N VAL A 409 6.86 -6.05 27.09
CA VAL A 409 6.70 -4.66 26.63
C VAL A 409 5.96 -3.80 27.68
N ALA A 410 5.83 -4.27 28.93
CA ALA A 410 5.25 -3.47 29.99
C ALA A 410 6.07 -2.19 30.18
N VAL A 411 5.45 -1.05 29.86
CA VAL A 411 6.02 0.28 30.07
C VAL A 411 6.23 0.45 31.57
N LYS A 412 7.48 0.39 32.04
CA LYS A 412 7.83 1.04 33.30
C LYS A 412 7.61 2.53 33.07
N LYS A 413 6.44 3.04 33.49
CA LYS A 413 6.23 4.46 33.78
C LYS A 413 7.20 4.82 34.90
N GLN A 414 8.43 5.17 34.56
CA GLN A 414 9.35 5.82 35.48
C GLN A 414 9.75 7.15 34.85
N GLN A 415 9.11 8.19 35.38
CA GLN A 415 9.60 9.56 35.54
C GLN A 415 9.81 10.40 34.28
N GLN A 416 8.72 11.06 33.86
CA GLN A 416 8.64 12.52 33.67
C GLN A 416 7.15 12.92 33.61
N GLU A 417 6.45 12.70 34.72
CA GLU A 417 5.27 13.50 35.09
C GLU A 417 5.74 14.39 36.25
N GLN A 418 6.33 15.52 35.89
CA GLN A 418 6.42 16.69 36.76
C GLN A 418 6.46 17.91 35.85
N ASP A 419 5.52 18.81 36.13
CA ASP A 419 5.32 20.15 35.56
C ASP A 419 4.53 20.25 34.25
N SER A 420 3.21 20.13 34.37
CA SER A 420 2.29 21.26 34.11
C SER A 420 0.86 20.85 34.48
N ASP A 421 0.46 21.15 35.72
CA ASP A 421 -0.93 21.49 36.01
C ASP A 421 -1.25 22.75 35.19
N ASP A 422 -2.26 22.68 34.30
CA ASP A 422 -3.22 23.76 34.02
C ASP A 422 -4.16 23.35 32.84
N ASP A 423 -5.46 23.51 33.11
CA ASP A 423 -6.62 23.59 32.21
C ASP A 423 -7.13 22.32 31.46
N ASP A 424 -7.93 21.52 32.19
CA ASP A 424 -8.96 20.64 31.59
C ASP A 424 -10.32 21.35 31.66
N ASP A 425 -10.67 22.07 30.60
CA ASP A 425 -12.02 22.61 30.40
C ASP A 425 -12.42 22.43 28.92
N THR A 426 -12.72 21.18 28.54
CA THR A 426 -13.46 20.88 27.31
C THR A 426 -14.88 20.44 27.64
N PRO A 427 -15.93 21.14 27.18
CA PRO A 427 -17.31 20.73 27.41
C PRO A 427 -17.65 19.52 26.53
N PRO A 428 -18.59 18.64 26.95
CA PRO A 428 -18.96 17.47 26.18
C PRO A 428 -19.66 17.86 24.86
N PRO A 429 -19.54 17.03 23.80
CA PRO A 429 -20.15 17.33 22.51
C PRO A 429 -21.68 17.25 22.55
N PRO A 430 -22.41 18.05 21.74
CA PRO A 430 -23.85 18.03 21.70
C PRO A 430 -24.39 16.76 21.00
N PRO A 431 -25.61 16.29 21.36
CA PRO A 431 -26.21 15.10 20.76
C PRO A 431 -26.63 15.37 19.30
N ARG A 432 -26.34 14.40 18.41
CA ARG A 432 -26.77 14.41 17.00
C ARG A 432 -28.27 14.17 16.88
N THR A 433 -28.96 15.10 16.21
CA THR A 433 -30.31 14.93 15.67
C THR A 433 -30.28 14.12 14.38
N GLU A 434 -31.09 13.06 14.31
CA GLU A 434 -31.34 12.28 13.10
C GLU A 434 -32.27 13.04 12.14
N SER A 435 -31.81 13.36 10.93
CA SER A 435 -32.66 13.71 9.80
C SER A 435 -32.80 12.52 8.86
N LYS A 436 -34.03 12.00 8.76
CA LYS A 436 -34.42 10.94 7.81
C LYS A 436 -34.48 11.51 6.40
N GLU A 437 -33.69 10.98 5.48
CA GLU A 437 -33.99 11.02 4.05
C GLU A 437 -34.11 9.58 3.53
N ASN A 438 -35.33 9.21 3.16
CA ASN A 438 -35.66 7.92 2.54
C ASN A 438 -35.26 7.97 1.06
N ASN A 439 -34.29 7.15 0.65
CA ASN A 439 -34.14 6.73 -0.74
C ASN A 439 -34.36 5.21 -0.79
N GLU A 440 -35.59 4.80 -1.16
CA GLU A 440 -35.92 3.39 -1.42
C GLU A 440 -35.22 2.93 -2.70
N PHE A 441 -34.32 1.96 -2.58
CA PHE A 441 -33.80 1.17 -3.70
C PHE A 441 -34.69 -0.07 -3.90
N PRO A 442 -35.08 -0.42 -5.14
CA PRO A 442 -35.89 -1.60 -5.38
C PRO A 442 -35.05 -2.86 -5.15
N GLY A 443 -35.48 -3.69 -4.18
CA GLY A 443 -34.82 -4.94 -3.81
C GLY A 443 -34.77 -5.95 -4.96
N THR A 444 -33.66 -6.68 -5.07
CA THR A 444 -33.48 -7.75 -6.05
C THR A 444 -34.21 -9.04 -5.62
N PRO A 445 -34.78 -9.83 -6.56
CA PRO A 445 -35.46 -11.07 -6.23
C PRO A 445 -34.55 -12.15 -5.61
N SER A 446 -35.15 -12.92 -4.71
CA SER A 446 -34.59 -14.07 -3.98
C SER A 446 -33.92 -15.11 -4.90
N GLY A 447 -32.76 -15.64 -4.47
CA GLY A 447 -32.04 -16.73 -5.13
C GLY A 447 -30.97 -16.33 -6.16
N THR A 448 -30.56 -15.07 -6.20
CA THR A 448 -29.51 -14.61 -7.14
C THR A 448 -28.10 -15.03 -6.64
N PRO A 449 -27.32 -15.82 -7.41
CA PRO A 449 -25.96 -16.22 -7.05
C PRO A 449 -25.02 -15.02 -6.80
N PRO A 450 -24.02 -15.13 -5.89
CA PRO A 450 -23.13 -14.03 -5.50
C PRO A 450 -22.43 -13.34 -6.67
N GLN A 451 -22.03 -14.12 -7.70
CA GLN A 451 -21.39 -13.58 -8.90
C GLN A 451 -22.31 -12.61 -9.67
N ILE A 452 -23.62 -12.88 -9.69
CA ILE A 452 -24.62 -12.04 -10.38
C ILE A 452 -24.94 -10.77 -9.58
N GLN A 453 -24.82 -10.81 -8.25
CA GLN A 453 -24.95 -9.62 -7.41
C GLN A 453 -23.76 -8.67 -7.63
N ILE A 454 -22.55 -9.24 -7.71
CA ILE A 454 -21.31 -8.53 -8.05
C ILE A 454 -21.37 -7.97 -9.48
N ASP A 455 -21.93 -8.71 -10.44
CA ASP A 455 -22.03 -8.25 -11.83
C ASP A 455 -23.13 -7.17 -12.03
N ARG A 456 -24.23 -7.18 -11.27
CA ARG A 456 -25.22 -6.07 -11.27
C ARG A 456 -24.67 -4.78 -10.67
N ALA A 457 -23.83 -4.87 -9.63
CA ALA A 457 -23.11 -3.71 -9.10
C ALA A 457 -22.16 -3.11 -10.14
N LYS A 458 -21.59 -3.93 -11.04
CA LYS A 458 -20.76 -3.48 -12.17
C LYS A 458 -21.57 -2.80 -13.28
N GLU A 459 -22.79 -3.26 -13.58
CA GLU A 459 -23.64 -2.68 -14.64
C GLU A 459 -24.25 -1.32 -14.28
N ASN A 460 -24.56 -1.08 -13.00
CA ASN A 460 -25.12 0.21 -12.54
C ASN A 460 -24.13 1.40 -12.62
N ASN A 461 -22.83 1.13 -12.80
CA ASN A 461 -21.83 2.17 -13.09
C ASN A 461 -21.77 2.58 -14.58
N ASN A 462 -22.52 1.92 -15.48
CA ASN A 462 -22.44 2.11 -16.93
C ASN A 462 -23.82 2.30 -17.62
N SER A 463 -24.71 3.16 -17.12
CA SER A 463 -25.89 3.60 -17.90
C SER A 463 -26.14 5.12 -17.90
N PRO A 464 -26.68 5.68 -19.01
CA PRO A 464 -26.61 7.10 -19.32
C PRO A 464 -27.79 7.87 -18.72
N LYS A 465 -27.51 8.88 -17.89
CA LYS A 465 -28.51 9.88 -17.50
C LYS A 465 -28.77 10.84 -18.65
N THR A 466 -29.97 10.81 -19.23
CA THR A 466 -30.46 11.83 -20.19
C THR A 466 -30.95 13.10 -19.49
N PRO A 467 -30.97 14.25 -20.19
CA PRO A 467 -30.61 15.54 -19.61
C PRO A 467 -31.81 16.38 -19.16
N SER A 468 -31.68 17.00 -18.00
CA SER A 468 -32.47 18.17 -17.61
C SER A 468 -31.69 19.44 -17.99
N THR A 469 -32.39 20.35 -18.65
CA THR A 469 -31.90 21.55 -19.33
C THR A 469 -31.66 22.74 -18.41
N SER A 470 -30.57 23.47 -18.72
CA SER A 470 -30.33 24.92 -18.55
C SER A 470 -29.40 25.36 -17.41
N PRO A 471 -28.62 26.43 -17.65
CA PRO A 471 -27.21 26.51 -17.29
C PRO A 471 -26.95 27.47 -16.12
N LEU A 472 -25.79 27.34 -15.45
CA LEU A 472 -24.87 28.45 -15.13
C LEU A 472 -23.75 28.00 -14.18
N ASN A 473 -22.53 28.28 -14.63
CA ASN A 473 -21.29 28.60 -13.94
C ASN A 473 -20.57 27.55 -13.06
N ASP A 474 -19.41 27.17 -13.59
CA ASP A 474 -18.28 26.60 -12.88
C ASP A 474 -17.81 27.56 -11.77
N ASP A 475 -17.89 27.13 -10.52
CA ASP A 475 -17.07 27.64 -9.42
C ASP A 475 -16.67 26.45 -8.52
N GLU A 476 -15.47 26.57 -7.97
CA GLU A 476 -14.65 25.61 -7.25
C GLU A 476 -15.39 24.68 -6.27
N MET A 477 -15.18 23.35 -6.41
CA MET A 477 -15.50 22.39 -5.36
C MET A 477 -14.26 22.22 -4.45
N THR A 478 -14.18 23.07 -3.43
CA THR A 478 -13.26 22.93 -2.29
C THR A 478 -13.69 21.74 -1.43
N ILE A 479 -12.84 20.72 -1.33
CA ILE A 479 -13.00 19.66 -0.34
C ILE A 479 -12.33 20.13 0.95
N VAL A 480 -13.15 20.52 1.92
CA VAL A 480 -12.72 20.89 3.28
C VAL A 480 -12.36 19.62 4.05
N TYR A 481 -11.08 19.44 4.34
CA TYR A 481 -10.62 18.53 5.38
C TYR A 481 -10.48 19.35 6.67
N ASN A 482 -11.26 19.00 7.70
CA ASN A 482 -11.01 19.47 9.06
C ASN A 482 -9.74 18.79 9.58
N SER A 483 -8.63 19.53 9.57
CA SER A 483 -7.41 19.19 10.29
C SER A 483 -6.95 20.42 11.07
N ASP A 484 -7.62 20.70 12.18
CA ASP A 484 -7.16 21.70 13.15
C ASP A 484 -6.31 20.98 14.20
N GLU A 485 -5.01 20.92 13.95
CA GLU A 485 -3.97 20.99 14.98
C GLU A 485 -2.74 21.68 14.38
N THR A 486 -2.80 23.01 14.26
CA THR A 486 -1.61 23.83 14.04
C THR A 486 -0.95 24.11 15.38
N ARG A 487 0.09 23.35 15.74
CA ARG A 487 1.07 23.81 16.73
C ARG A 487 2.14 24.63 16.01
N ASN A 488 2.12 25.92 16.31
CA ASN A 488 3.11 26.91 15.89
C ASN A 488 4.39 26.65 16.69
N ILE A 489 5.52 26.38 16.03
CA ILE A 489 6.83 26.37 16.68
C ILE A 489 7.60 27.54 16.09
N GLY A 490 7.61 28.62 16.86
CA GLY A 490 8.50 29.78 16.71
C GLY A 490 8.84 30.26 18.11
N ASP A 491 9.88 29.66 18.68
CA ASP A 491 10.99 30.25 19.45
C ASP A 491 11.82 29.14 20.13
#